data_AF-A0A8J5PN36-F1
#
_entry.id   AF-A0A8J5PN36-F1
#
_cell.length_a   1.000
_cell.length_b   1.000
_cell.length_c   1.000
_cell.angle_alpha   90.00
_cell.angle_beta   90.00
_cell.angle_gamma   90.00
#
_symmetry.space_group_name_H-M   'P 1'
#
loop_
_entity.id
_entity.type
_entity.pdbx_description
1 polymer ?
#
loop_
_entity_poly.entity_id
_entity_poly.type
_entity_poly.pdbx_seq_one_letter_code
_entity_poly.pdbx_strand_id
1 'polypeptide(L)'
;MTYVRRDSKLSADQNRPYQSRDILWLTVNDTIVVNFYRQNDERDALDTLLQWPIPDRCLVAGDFNARHHTWQTGPTTNRGHEIASWASGNGLGLLNTSDIPTNPHGNTIDLAFSNVPLAEANVEDHLATSSDHFTLSITLPNVEPAPTQPGKIRVTTDDELKRFVEIVELGSTAIPVAASSPLELDKLASTLVSLLQSAAKAAGRPARKGARNAPWWTEECALAAAGYRAIRRLYPLGFNQEVQIAKRDFHRVVRRAKRLYWRNLINSFSDSSSVFKAVRWLRSPGAFQPPPLQVDDVVYETQLDKANALRRATLERRTAEDDIQDPWIELP
;
A
#
# COMPACT_ATOMS: atom_id res chain seq x y z
N MET A 1 -10.90 4.37 -6.07
CA MET A 1 -10.41 4.28 -4.66
C MET A 1 -9.43 3.13 -4.57
N THR A 2 -8.22 3.34 -4.02
CA THR A 2 -7.17 2.32 -3.99
C THR A 2 -6.65 2.15 -2.57
N TYR A 3 -6.44 0.89 -2.16
CA TYR A 3 -5.93 0.55 -0.83
C TYR A 3 -4.69 -0.33 -0.96
N VAL A 4 -3.67 -0.04 -0.17
CA VAL A 4 -2.53 -0.94 0.02
C VAL A 4 -2.64 -1.57 1.40
N ARG A 5 -2.55 -2.90 1.46
CA ARG A 5 -2.54 -3.62 2.73
C ARG A 5 -1.28 -3.23 3.50
N ARG A 6 -1.43 -2.88 4.77
CA ARG A 6 -0.28 -2.67 5.66
C ARG A 6 0.45 -3.98 5.88
N ASP A 7 1.64 -4.09 5.33
CA ASP A 7 2.56 -5.22 5.47
C ASP A 7 3.99 -4.68 5.59
N SER A 8 4.86 -5.34 6.37
CA SER A 8 6.25 -4.89 6.53
C SER A 8 7.10 -5.09 5.27
N LYS A 9 6.63 -5.90 4.33
CA LYS A 9 7.30 -6.17 3.05
C LYS A 9 6.82 -5.26 1.91
N LEU A 10 5.82 -4.42 2.17
CA LEU A 10 5.24 -3.50 1.20
C LEU A 10 5.54 -2.05 1.62
N SER A 11 6.25 -1.33 0.77
CA SER A 11 6.32 0.13 0.78
C SER A 11 5.39 0.66 -0.30
N ALA A 12 4.60 1.69 0.00
CA ALA A 12 3.71 2.27 -0.98
C ALA A 12 3.66 3.78 -0.87
N ASP A 13 3.88 4.44 -1.99
CA ASP A 13 3.85 5.89 -2.13
C ASP A 13 2.92 6.27 -3.29
N GLN A 14 2.09 7.28 -3.08
CA GLN A 14 1.20 7.77 -4.12
C GLN A 14 1.93 8.78 -5.01
N ASN A 15 2.01 8.46 -6.30
CA ASN A 15 2.52 9.38 -7.31
C ASN A 15 1.37 10.22 -7.86
N ARG A 16 1.68 11.46 -8.27
CA ARG A 16 0.72 12.39 -8.88
C ARG A 16 1.32 13.02 -10.13
N PRO A 17 1.64 12.23 -11.17
CA PRO A 17 2.20 12.76 -12.41
C PRO A 17 1.21 13.70 -13.12
N TYR A 18 -0.09 13.41 -12.96
CA TYR A 18 -1.17 14.23 -13.49
C TYR A 18 -2.26 14.45 -12.44
N GLN A 19 -3.01 15.54 -12.57
CA GLN A 19 -4.18 15.79 -11.77
C GLN A 19 -5.38 15.07 -12.39
N SER A 20 -5.72 13.89 -11.86
CA SER A 20 -6.90 13.13 -12.26
C SER A 20 -7.62 12.56 -11.04
N ARG A 21 -8.95 12.45 -11.13
CA ARG A 21 -9.79 11.76 -10.13
C ARG A 21 -9.92 10.27 -10.45
N ASP A 22 -9.79 9.93 -11.73
CA ASP A 22 -10.12 8.62 -12.28
C ASP A 22 -8.88 7.76 -12.50
N ILE A 23 -7.68 8.32 -12.29
CA ILE A 23 -6.42 7.59 -12.37
C ILE A 23 -5.63 7.80 -11.08
N LEU A 24 -5.18 6.70 -10.48
CA LEU A 24 -4.35 6.69 -9.29
C LEU A 24 -3.07 5.91 -9.54
N TRP A 25 -1.93 6.59 -9.47
CA TRP A 25 -0.60 5.98 -9.54
C TRP A 25 -0.06 5.73 -8.14
N LEU A 26 0.43 4.51 -7.91
CA LEU A 26 1.10 4.11 -6.70
C LEU A 26 2.41 3.44 -7.07
N THR A 27 3.52 3.86 -6.48
CA THR A 27 4.71 3.00 -6.42
C THR A 27 4.51 2.05 -5.26
N VAL A 28 4.45 0.75 -5.53
CA VAL A 28 4.46 -0.30 -4.52
C VAL A 28 5.75 -1.10 -4.67
N ASN A 29 6.63 -0.98 -3.69
CA ASN A 29 8.02 -1.45 -3.77
C ASN A 29 8.74 -0.85 -4.99
N ASP A 30 9.07 -1.69 -5.97
CA ASP A 30 9.75 -1.35 -7.23
C ASP A 30 8.79 -1.23 -8.42
N THR A 31 7.48 -1.42 -8.20
CA THR A 31 6.49 -1.54 -9.27
C THR A 31 5.50 -0.37 -9.23
N ILE A 32 5.26 0.26 -10.38
CA ILE A 32 4.23 1.29 -10.50
C ILE A 32 2.89 0.63 -10.85
N VAL A 33 1.92 0.75 -9.95
CA VAL A 33 0.55 0.27 -10.09
C VAL A 33 -0.37 1.44 -10.38
N VAL A 34 -1.11 1.35 -11.47
CA VAL A 34 -2.10 2.34 -11.91
C VAL A 34 -3.48 1.74 -11.79
N ASN A 35 -4.32 2.34 -10.94
CA ASN A 35 -5.75 2.07 -10.91
C ASN A 35 -6.44 3.07 -11.83
N PHE A 36 -7.00 2.57 -12.93
CA PHE A 36 -7.67 3.35 -13.95
C PHE A 36 -9.17 3.11 -13.90
N TYR A 37 -9.94 4.19 -13.83
CA TYR A 37 -11.36 4.18 -14.03
C TYR A 37 -11.69 5.09 -15.21
N ARG A 38 -12.64 4.68 -16.02
CA ARG A 38 -13.18 5.52 -17.08
C ARG A 38 -14.67 5.34 -17.15
N GLN A 39 -15.41 6.43 -17.00
CA GLN A 39 -16.82 6.46 -17.35
C GLN A 39 -16.98 6.46 -18.89
N ASN A 40 -18.04 5.83 -19.40
CA ASN A 40 -18.40 5.93 -20.81
C ASN A 40 -18.46 7.41 -21.23
N ASP A 41 -17.87 7.73 -22.39
CA ASP A 41 -17.85 9.06 -23.03
C ASP A 41 -16.96 10.16 -22.41
N GLU A 42 -16.29 9.90 -21.28
CA GLU A 42 -15.31 10.84 -20.71
C GLU A 42 -13.93 10.67 -21.38
N ARG A 43 -13.37 11.78 -21.90
CA ARG A 43 -12.15 11.77 -22.71
C ARG A 43 -10.88 11.94 -21.87
N ASP A 44 -10.95 12.80 -20.86
CA ASP A 44 -9.78 13.36 -20.17
C ASP A 44 -8.89 12.29 -19.51
N ALA A 45 -9.48 11.27 -18.89
CA ALA A 45 -8.72 10.21 -18.25
C ALA A 45 -8.00 9.31 -19.26
N LEU A 46 -8.67 8.89 -20.34
CA LEU A 46 -8.04 8.03 -21.33
C LEU A 46 -6.88 8.76 -22.02
N ASP A 47 -7.09 10.01 -22.45
CA ASP A 47 -6.02 10.78 -23.12
C ASP A 47 -4.81 10.99 -22.18
N THR A 48 -5.07 11.21 -20.89
CA THR A 48 -4.01 11.26 -19.87
C THR A 48 -3.24 9.94 -19.76
N LEU A 49 -3.94 8.80 -19.75
CA LEU A 49 -3.30 7.49 -19.69
C LEU A 49 -2.46 7.20 -20.94
N LEU A 50 -2.99 7.53 -22.13
CA LEU A 50 -2.33 7.26 -23.41
C LEU A 50 -1.04 8.08 -23.59
N GLN A 51 -0.95 9.27 -22.97
CA GLN A 51 0.24 10.14 -22.99
C GLN A 51 1.24 9.85 -21.87
N TRP A 52 0.88 9.02 -20.88
CA TRP A 52 1.74 8.76 -19.75
C TRP A 52 2.93 7.86 -20.15
N PRO A 53 4.18 8.27 -19.86
CA PRO A 53 5.36 7.44 -20.15
C PRO A 53 5.38 6.18 -19.27
N ILE A 54 5.47 5.02 -19.91
CA ILE A 54 5.42 3.72 -19.24
C ILE A 54 6.79 3.38 -18.62
N PRO A 55 6.84 3.08 -17.30
CA PRO A 55 8.08 2.71 -16.62
C PRO A 55 8.40 1.21 -16.79
N ASP A 56 9.64 0.81 -16.48
CA ASP A 56 10.15 -0.56 -16.69
C ASP A 56 9.36 -1.67 -15.99
N ARG A 57 8.74 -1.38 -14.83
CA ARG A 57 7.88 -2.33 -14.09
C ARG A 57 6.55 -1.67 -13.73
N CYS A 58 5.53 -2.01 -14.50
CA CYS A 58 4.22 -1.38 -14.46
C CYS A 58 3.07 -2.39 -14.49
N LEU A 59 2.02 -2.10 -13.72
CA LEU A 59 0.69 -2.67 -13.89
C LEU A 59 -0.32 -1.54 -14.09
N VAL A 60 -1.08 -1.57 -15.17
CA VAL A 60 -2.24 -0.70 -15.38
C VAL A 60 -3.50 -1.56 -15.36
N ALA A 61 -4.38 -1.31 -14.40
CA ALA A 61 -5.59 -2.10 -14.26
C ALA A 61 -6.80 -1.27 -13.81
N GLY A 62 -7.99 -1.73 -14.19
CA GLY A 62 -9.26 -1.18 -13.71
C GLY A 62 -10.35 -1.22 -14.78
N ASP A 63 -11.35 -0.37 -14.67
CA ASP A 63 -12.51 -0.36 -15.58
C ASP A 63 -12.26 0.60 -16.75
N PHE A 64 -12.01 0.03 -17.93
CA PHE A 64 -11.75 0.78 -19.16
C PHE A 64 -13.02 1.13 -19.93
N ASN A 65 -14.13 0.46 -19.63
CA ASN A 65 -15.40 0.60 -20.35
C ASN A 65 -15.25 0.50 -21.89
N ALA A 66 -14.37 -0.38 -22.37
CA ALA A 66 -14.04 -0.53 -23.80
C ALA A 66 -13.95 -1.99 -24.25
N ARG A 67 -14.26 -2.23 -25.54
CA ARG A 67 -14.19 -3.56 -26.16
C ARG A 67 -13.23 -3.56 -27.33
N HIS A 68 -12.45 -4.62 -27.46
CA HIS A 68 -11.60 -4.89 -28.59
C HIS A 68 -11.48 -6.40 -28.75
N HIS A 69 -11.33 -6.87 -29.99
CA HIS A 69 -11.31 -8.28 -30.34
C HIS A 69 -10.19 -9.09 -29.65
N THR A 70 -9.18 -8.41 -29.09
CA THR A 70 -8.09 -9.06 -28.33
C THR A 70 -8.51 -9.52 -26.93
N TRP A 71 -9.52 -8.90 -26.31
CA TRP A 71 -10.03 -9.32 -24.99
C TRP A 71 -11.48 -9.77 -24.99
N GLN A 72 -12.27 -9.40 -26.01
CA GLN A 72 -13.66 -9.85 -26.16
C GLN A 72 -14.05 -9.96 -27.63
N THR A 73 -14.53 -11.14 -28.03
CA THR A 73 -15.08 -11.42 -29.35
C THR A 73 -16.26 -10.50 -29.66
N GLY A 74 -16.24 -9.87 -30.83
CA GLY A 74 -17.28 -8.96 -31.29
C GLY A 74 -16.73 -7.63 -31.80
N PRO A 75 -17.61 -6.63 -32.01
CA PRO A 75 -17.18 -5.33 -32.50
C PRO A 75 -16.34 -4.57 -31.46
N THR A 76 -15.33 -3.85 -31.95
CA THR A 76 -14.55 -2.92 -31.14
C THR A 76 -15.41 -1.68 -30.83
N THR A 77 -15.41 -1.24 -29.57
CA THR A 77 -16.19 -0.08 -29.12
C THR A 77 -15.38 0.79 -28.16
N ASN A 78 -15.84 2.04 -27.96
CA ASN A 78 -15.34 2.96 -26.93
C ASN A 78 -13.81 3.12 -26.90
N ARG A 79 -13.19 3.26 -28.08
CA ARG A 79 -11.74 3.45 -28.26
C ARG A 79 -10.88 2.23 -27.89
N GLY A 80 -11.45 1.02 -27.91
CA GLY A 80 -10.71 -0.22 -27.67
C GLY A 80 -9.49 -0.40 -28.59
N HIS A 81 -9.57 0.07 -29.84
CA HIS A 81 -8.42 0.04 -30.77
C HIS A 81 -7.25 0.92 -30.31
N GLU A 82 -7.53 2.10 -29.75
CA GLU A 82 -6.49 2.99 -29.24
C GLU A 82 -5.83 2.42 -27.99
N ILE A 83 -6.61 1.83 -27.08
CA ILE A 83 -6.10 1.14 -25.89
C ILE A 83 -5.21 -0.03 -26.30
N ALA A 84 -5.65 -0.87 -27.24
CA ALA A 84 -4.87 -1.99 -27.75
C ALA A 84 -3.56 -1.54 -28.41
N SER A 85 -3.62 -0.49 -29.23
CA SER A 85 -2.44 0.08 -29.89
C SER A 85 -1.46 0.68 -28.89
N TRP A 86 -1.96 1.41 -27.88
CA TRP A 86 -1.13 1.96 -26.81
C TRP A 86 -0.45 0.88 -25.98
N ALA A 87 -1.19 -0.17 -25.59
CA ALA A 87 -0.62 -1.27 -24.83
C ALA A 87 0.51 -1.96 -25.63
N SER A 88 0.24 -2.30 -26.90
CA SER A 88 1.24 -2.91 -27.78
C SER A 88 2.44 -2.00 -28.03
N GLY A 89 2.22 -0.71 -28.26
CA GLY A 89 3.27 0.27 -28.55
C GLY A 89 4.20 0.52 -27.36
N ASN A 90 3.73 0.28 -26.14
CA ASN A 90 4.50 0.42 -24.91
C ASN A 90 4.94 -0.92 -24.29
N GLY A 91 4.81 -2.04 -25.02
CA GLY A 91 5.24 -3.35 -24.53
C GLY A 91 4.43 -3.87 -23.33
N LEU A 92 3.19 -3.41 -23.14
CA LEU A 92 2.29 -3.88 -22.10
C LEU A 92 1.46 -5.06 -22.62
N GLY A 93 1.67 -6.23 -22.03
CA GLY A 93 0.87 -7.42 -22.31
C GLY A 93 -0.49 -7.35 -21.64
N LEU A 94 -1.55 -7.72 -22.36
CA LEU A 94 -2.87 -7.97 -21.78
C LEU A 94 -2.82 -9.23 -20.91
N LEU A 95 -3.19 -9.10 -19.63
CA LEU A 95 -3.18 -10.21 -18.68
C LEU A 95 -4.51 -10.98 -18.63
N ASN A 96 -5.61 -10.36 -19.05
CA ASN A 96 -6.91 -10.99 -19.08
C ASN A 96 -6.92 -12.16 -20.05
N THR A 97 -7.56 -13.27 -19.65
CA THR A 97 -7.96 -14.31 -20.59
C THR A 97 -9.08 -13.78 -21.48
N SER A 98 -8.92 -13.86 -22.80
CA SER A 98 -9.92 -13.41 -23.76
C SER A 98 -11.27 -14.10 -23.54
N ASP A 99 -12.37 -13.37 -23.76
CA ASP A 99 -13.76 -13.81 -23.63
C ASP A 99 -14.19 -14.27 -22.23
N ILE A 100 -13.33 -14.13 -21.22
CA ILE A 100 -13.75 -14.29 -19.83
C ILE A 100 -14.42 -12.99 -19.37
N PRO A 101 -15.72 -13.04 -19.03
CA PRO A 101 -16.45 -11.84 -18.63
C PRO A 101 -15.93 -11.33 -17.29
N THR A 102 -15.83 -10.02 -17.16
CA THR A 102 -15.51 -9.30 -15.92
C THR A 102 -16.76 -8.73 -15.26
N ASN A 103 -17.91 -8.88 -15.90
CA ASN A 103 -19.19 -8.52 -15.33
C ASN A 103 -20.33 -9.49 -15.75
N PRO A 104 -21.51 -9.39 -15.11
CA PRO A 104 -22.66 -10.29 -15.25
C PRO A 104 -23.30 -10.25 -16.64
N HIS A 105 -23.04 -9.18 -17.38
CA HIS A 105 -23.62 -8.92 -18.68
C HIS A 105 -22.80 -9.57 -19.81
N GLY A 106 -21.81 -10.38 -19.48
CA GLY A 106 -20.95 -11.05 -20.45
C GLY A 106 -19.89 -10.15 -21.06
N ASN A 107 -19.58 -9.01 -20.42
CA ASN A 107 -18.59 -8.06 -20.92
C ASN A 107 -17.25 -8.20 -20.21
N THR A 108 -16.17 -7.97 -20.95
CA THR A 108 -14.79 -7.93 -20.47
C THR A 108 -14.31 -6.48 -20.61
N ILE A 109 -14.58 -5.67 -19.59
CA ILE A 109 -14.28 -4.22 -19.57
C ILE A 109 -13.31 -3.84 -18.45
N ASP A 110 -13.12 -4.73 -17.48
CA ASP A 110 -12.13 -4.58 -16.42
C ASP A 110 -10.82 -5.23 -16.88
N LEU A 111 -9.87 -4.41 -17.32
CA LEU A 111 -8.66 -4.89 -17.98
C LEU A 111 -7.44 -4.72 -17.08
N ALA A 112 -6.44 -5.57 -17.28
CA ALA A 112 -5.13 -5.49 -16.69
C ALA A 112 -4.05 -5.64 -17.77
N PHE A 113 -3.13 -4.68 -17.80
CA PHE A 113 -2.00 -4.62 -18.71
C PHE A 113 -0.71 -4.50 -17.91
N SER A 114 0.33 -5.25 -18.27
CA SER A 114 1.60 -5.20 -17.56
C SER A 114 2.79 -5.55 -18.46
N ASN A 115 3.95 -4.96 -18.17
CA ASN A 115 5.25 -5.35 -18.71
C ASN A 115 6.05 -6.21 -17.72
N VAL A 116 5.45 -6.61 -16.58
CA VAL A 116 6.08 -7.54 -15.63
C VAL A 116 6.02 -8.96 -16.21
N PRO A 117 7.17 -9.62 -16.44
CA PRO A 117 7.17 -10.99 -16.97
C PRO A 117 6.42 -11.95 -16.05
N LEU A 118 5.67 -12.88 -16.63
CA LEU A 118 4.88 -13.90 -15.91
C LEU A 118 3.80 -13.31 -14.98
N ALA A 119 3.40 -12.05 -15.17
CA ALA A 119 2.22 -11.51 -14.53
C ALA A 119 0.97 -12.24 -15.04
N GLU A 120 0.00 -12.46 -14.16
CA GLU A 120 -1.23 -13.18 -14.47
C GLU A 120 -2.44 -12.45 -13.89
N ALA A 121 -3.57 -12.48 -14.59
CA ALA A 121 -4.83 -11.97 -14.12
C ALA A 121 -5.95 -13.00 -14.27
N ASN A 122 -6.62 -13.32 -13.17
CA ASN A 122 -7.69 -14.31 -13.12
C ASN A 122 -8.95 -13.70 -12.48
N VAL A 123 -10.11 -14.03 -13.03
CA VAL A 123 -11.38 -13.67 -12.41
C VAL A 123 -11.63 -14.60 -11.22
N GLU A 124 -11.59 -14.04 -10.02
CA GLU A 124 -11.67 -14.80 -8.77
C GLU A 124 -13.00 -14.57 -8.06
N ASP A 125 -13.95 -15.48 -8.33
CA ASP A 125 -15.31 -15.42 -7.80
C ASP A 125 -15.35 -15.39 -6.26
N HIS A 126 -14.41 -16.08 -5.62
CA HIS A 126 -14.31 -16.16 -4.16
C HIS A 126 -13.86 -14.84 -3.50
N LEU A 127 -13.30 -13.90 -4.27
CA LEU A 127 -12.90 -12.55 -3.85
C LEU A 127 -13.96 -11.49 -4.14
N ALA A 128 -15.14 -11.88 -4.63
CA ALA A 128 -16.17 -10.93 -5.04
C ALA A 128 -16.60 -10.00 -3.90
N THR A 129 -16.62 -8.71 -4.21
CA THR A 129 -16.92 -7.62 -3.26
C THR A 129 -18.40 -7.26 -3.21
N SER A 130 -19.27 -8.17 -3.68
CA SER A 130 -20.70 -7.94 -3.83
C SER A 130 -21.07 -6.83 -4.84
N SER A 131 -20.10 -6.32 -5.60
CA SER A 131 -20.28 -5.48 -6.78
C SER A 131 -20.97 -6.26 -7.90
N ASP A 132 -21.50 -5.51 -8.86
CA ASP A 132 -21.89 -5.90 -10.21
C ASP A 132 -20.69 -6.09 -11.15
N HIS A 133 -19.45 -5.97 -10.68
CA HIS A 133 -18.24 -6.43 -11.37
C HIS A 133 -17.68 -7.66 -10.65
N PHE A 134 -17.02 -8.52 -11.42
CA PHE A 134 -16.24 -9.62 -10.86
C PHE A 134 -14.87 -9.13 -10.41
N THR A 135 -14.32 -9.78 -9.38
CA THR A 135 -13.00 -9.41 -8.86
C THR A 135 -11.91 -9.99 -9.75
N LEU A 136 -11.10 -9.12 -10.34
CA LEU A 136 -9.86 -9.51 -11.00
C LEU A 136 -8.74 -9.63 -9.96
N SER A 137 -8.18 -10.83 -9.82
CA SER A 137 -6.99 -11.11 -9.01
C SER A 137 -5.77 -11.09 -9.91
N ILE A 138 -4.81 -10.22 -9.59
CA ILE A 138 -3.61 -10.02 -10.38
C ILE A 138 -2.41 -10.44 -9.54
N THR A 139 -1.58 -11.32 -10.08
CA THR A 139 -0.34 -11.77 -9.45
C THR A 139 0.84 -11.19 -10.21
N LEU A 140 1.70 -10.46 -9.51
CA LEU A 140 2.96 -9.95 -10.04
C LEU A 140 4.12 -10.74 -9.39
N PRO A 141 4.88 -11.53 -10.15
CA PRO A 141 6.02 -12.26 -9.62
C PRO A 141 7.25 -11.34 -9.48
N ASN A 142 8.23 -11.82 -8.71
CA ASN A 142 9.54 -11.18 -8.53
C ASN A 142 9.45 -9.71 -8.08
N VAL A 143 8.44 -9.38 -7.28
CA VAL A 143 8.39 -8.08 -6.61
C VAL A 143 9.41 -8.13 -5.47
N GLU A 144 10.49 -7.37 -5.62
CA GLU A 144 11.48 -7.24 -4.56
C GLU A 144 10.81 -6.74 -3.28
N PRO A 145 11.00 -7.40 -2.14
CA PRO A 145 10.43 -6.92 -0.89
C PRO A 145 11.01 -5.54 -0.57
N ALA A 146 10.17 -4.66 -0.04
CA ALA A 146 10.65 -3.37 0.42
C ALA A 146 11.83 -3.58 1.40
N PRO A 147 12.88 -2.73 1.33
CA PRO A 147 13.93 -2.73 2.32
C PRO A 147 13.32 -2.67 3.71
N THR A 148 13.58 -3.68 4.53
CA THR A 148 12.97 -3.77 5.85
C THR A 148 13.52 -2.63 6.70
N GLN A 149 12.75 -1.54 6.83
CA GLN A 149 13.05 -0.52 7.83
C GLN A 149 12.94 -1.20 9.20
N PRO A 150 14.01 -1.23 10.03
CA PRO A 150 13.94 -1.84 11.34
C PRO A 150 12.84 -1.15 12.14
N GLY A 151 11.73 -1.86 12.35
CA GLY A 151 10.60 -1.33 13.10
C GLY A 151 11.04 -0.93 14.50
N LYS A 152 10.36 0.06 15.11
CA LYS A 152 10.66 0.48 16.49
C LYS A 152 10.72 -0.75 17.39
N ILE A 153 11.83 -0.95 18.08
CA ILE A 153 11.96 -2.05 19.03
C ILE A 153 11.07 -1.76 20.24
N ARG A 154 10.38 -2.80 20.71
CA ARG A 154 9.56 -2.76 21.92
C ARG A 154 10.12 -3.71 22.95
N VAL A 155 10.23 -3.19 24.17
CA VAL A 155 10.49 -3.94 25.39
C VAL A 155 9.23 -3.73 26.23
N THR A 156 8.39 -4.76 26.35
CA THR A 156 7.02 -4.62 26.86
C THR A 156 6.61 -5.69 27.85
N THR A 157 7.15 -6.91 27.75
CA THR A 157 6.88 -7.96 28.73
C THR A 157 7.84 -7.83 29.90
N ASP A 158 7.45 -8.37 31.06
CA ASP A 158 8.30 -8.34 32.26
C ASP A 158 9.65 -9.03 32.03
N ASP A 159 9.66 -10.15 31.29
CA ASP A 159 10.89 -10.85 30.90
C ASP A 159 11.78 -10.01 29.97
N GLU A 160 11.19 -9.30 29.00
CA GLU A 160 11.92 -8.39 28.11
C GLU A 160 12.54 -7.24 28.91
N LEU A 161 11.78 -6.68 29.85
CA LEU A 161 12.22 -5.62 30.77
C LEU A 161 13.36 -6.09 31.67
N LYS A 162 13.24 -7.28 32.25
CA LYS A 162 14.28 -7.86 33.12
C LYS A 162 15.57 -8.07 32.34
N ARG A 163 15.49 -8.67 31.15
CA ARG A 163 16.65 -8.89 30.28
C ARG A 163 17.29 -7.58 29.81
N PHE A 164 16.47 -6.56 29.55
CA PHE A 164 16.96 -5.22 29.22
C PHE A 164 17.78 -4.62 30.38
N VAL A 165 17.25 -4.69 31.60
CA VAL A 165 17.95 -4.20 32.81
C VAL A 165 19.28 -4.92 32.98
N GLU A 166 19.30 -6.25 32.89
CA GLU A 166 20.54 -7.05 33.03
C GLU A 166 21.62 -6.62 32.02
N ILE A 167 21.24 -6.36 30.76
CA ILE A 167 22.18 -5.93 29.72
C ILE A 167 22.67 -4.49 29.97
N VAL A 168 21.80 -3.59 30.43
CA VAL A 168 22.17 -2.21 30.77
C VAL A 168 23.11 -2.18 31.97
N GLU A 169 22.81 -2.93 33.03
CA GLU A 169 23.66 -3.02 34.21
C GLU A 169 25.06 -3.52 33.84
N LEU A 170 25.14 -4.61 33.07
CA LEU A 170 26.39 -5.17 32.60
C LEU A 170 27.18 -4.15 31.76
N GLY A 171 26.53 -3.51 30.77
CA GLY A 171 27.19 -2.55 29.89
C GLY A 171 27.56 -1.23 30.56
N SER A 172 26.87 -0.84 31.63
CA SER A 172 27.15 0.40 32.37
C SER A 172 28.51 0.37 33.08
N THR A 173 28.98 -0.81 33.45
CA THR A 173 30.29 -1.00 34.09
C THR A 173 31.47 -0.59 33.21
N ALA A 174 31.28 -0.56 31.89
CA ALA A 174 32.29 -0.16 30.92
C ALA A 174 32.27 1.34 30.59
N ILE A 175 31.34 2.11 31.17
CA ILE A 175 31.20 3.54 30.90
C ILE A 175 32.04 4.35 31.91
N PRO A 176 33.03 5.13 31.46
CA PRO A 176 33.84 5.95 32.34
C PRO A 176 33.02 7.10 32.96
N VAL A 177 33.24 7.34 34.27
CA VAL A 177 32.44 8.29 35.08
C VAL A 177 32.98 9.73 35.03
N ALA A 178 34.23 9.93 34.58
CA ALA A 178 34.85 11.25 34.54
C ALA A 178 34.72 11.88 33.14
N ALA A 179 33.89 12.92 33.04
CA ALA A 179 33.86 13.85 31.91
C ALA A 179 34.04 15.27 32.46
N SER A 180 35.05 15.99 31.97
CA SER A 180 35.44 17.33 32.46
C SER A 180 35.39 18.39 31.36
N SER A 181 35.09 17.99 30.12
CA SER A 181 34.91 18.89 28.98
C SER A 181 33.57 18.66 28.26
N PRO A 182 33.04 19.66 27.54
CA PRO A 182 31.83 19.48 26.72
C PRO A 182 31.91 18.31 25.74
N LEU A 183 33.07 18.12 25.11
CA LEU A 183 33.32 17.01 24.17
C LEU A 183 33.23 15.63 24.84
N GLU A 184 33.72 15.51 26.07
CA GLU A 184 33.63 14.27 26.84
C GLU A 184 32.18 13.99 27.29
N LEU A 185 31.40 15.04 27.57
CA LEU A 185 29.98 14.91 27.88
C LEU A 185 29.17 14.42 26.68
N ASP A 186 29.43 14.95 25.47
CA ASP A 186 28.77 14.49 24.24
C ASP A 186 29.13 13.04 23.90
N LYS A 187 30.40 12.68 24.11
CA LYS A 187 30.86 11.29 23.96
C LYS A 187 30.18 10.36 24.96
N LEU A 188 30.06 10.77 26.22
CA LEU A 188 29.36 10.03 27.26
C LEU A 188 27.88 9.83 26.92
N ALA A 189 27.20 10.90 26.49
CA ALA A 189 25.81 10.84 26.06
C ALA A 189 25.63 9.86 24.88
N SER A 190 26.53 9.92 23.90
CA SER A 190 26.53 9.01 22.74
C SER A 190 26.74 7.55 23.16
N THR A 191 27.66 7.28 24.09
CA THR A 191 27.90 5.94 24.63
C THR A 191 26.67 5.41 25.39
N LEU A 192 26.02 6.24 26.22
CA LEU A 192 24.80 5.86 26.92
C LEU A 192 23.65 5.54 25.97
N VAL A 193 23.43 6.40 24.96
CA VAL A 193 22.40 6.17 23.93
C VAL A 193 22.67 4.87 23.18
N SER A 194 23.92 4.61 22.80
CA SER A 194 24.32 3.37 22.10
C SER A 194 24.09 2.11 22.94
N LEU A 195 24.41 2.17 24.24
CA LEU A 195 24.14 1.08 25.19
C LEU A 195 22.64 0.79 25.28
N LEU A 196 21.83 1.82 25.52
CA LEU A 196 20.37 1.67 25.65
C LEU A 196 19.74 1.13 24.36
N GLN A 197 20.19 1.59 23.19
CA GLN A 197 19.71 1.09 21.90
C GLN A 197 20.10 -0.38 21.69
N SER A 198 21.33 -0.76 22.04
CA SER A 198 21.83 -2.13 21.90
C SER A 198 21.12 -3.09 22.85
N ALA A 199 20.95 -2.69 24.11
CA ALA A 199 20.18 -3.43 25.10
C ALA A 199 18.72 -3.61 24.66
N ALA A 200 18.08 -2.55 24.16
CA ALA A 200 16.72 -2.62 23.66
C ALA A 200 16.61 -3.60 22.48
N LYS A 201 17.54 -3.56 21.52
CA LYS A 201 17.59 -4.49 20.37
C LYS A 201 17.79 -5.95 20.79
N ALA A 202 18.63 -6.19 21.80
CA ALA A 202 18.96 -7.53 22.27
C ALA A 202 17.85 -8.16 23.15
N ALA A 203 17.20 -7.35 23.97
CA ALA A 203 16.14 -7.81 24.87
C ALA A 203 14.75 -7.77 24.23
N GLY A 204 14.50 -6.79 23.37
CA GLY A 204 13.20 -6.50 22.80
C GLY A 204 12.94 -7.17 21.46
N ARG A 205 11.78 -6.84 20.90
CA ARG A 205 11.32 -7.34 19.60
C ARG A 205 10.87 -6.20 18.69
N PRO A 206 10.99 -6.35 17.35
CA PRO A 206 10.45 -5.36 16.42
C PRO A 206 8.94 -5.19 16.61
N ALA A 207 8.48 -3.95 16.69
CA ALA A 207 7.05 -3.65 16.70
C ALA A 207 6.42 -4.06 15.36
N ARG A 208 5.69 -5.16 15.35
CA ARG A 208 4.89 -5.56 14.19
C ARG A 208 3.61 -4.72 14.15
N LYS A 209 3.47 -3.87 13.12
CA LYS A 209 2.18 -3.25 12.78
C LYS A 209 1.30 -4.28 12.06
N GLY A 210 0.81 -5.27 12.80
CA GLY A 210 -0.20 -6.19 12.26
C GLY A 210 -1.50 -5.45 11.94
N ALA A 211 -2.16 -5.83 10.85
CA ALA A 211 -3.53 -5.43 10.60
C ALA A 211 -4.40 -5.97 11.75
N ARG A 212 -5.05 -5.07 12.50
CA ARG A 212 -6.05 -5.49 13.48
C ARG A 212 -7.33 -5.84 12.73
N ASN A 213 -7.89 -7.02 13.01
CA ASN A 213 -9.21 -7.38 12.52
C ASN A 213 -10.22 -6.29 12.93
N ALA A 214 -11.20 -6.05 12.08
CA ALA A 214 -12.23 -5.07 12.37
C ALA A 214 -12.94 -5.48 13.68
N PRO A 215 -13.05 -4.59 14.68
CA PRO A 215 -13.51 -4.97 16.01
C PRO A 215 -14.99 -5.34 16.06
N TRP A 216 -15.74 -5.01 15.01
CA TRP A 216 -17.13 -5.42 14.80
C TRP A 216 -17.28 -6.77 14.06
N TRP A 217 -16.17 -7.40 13.65
CA TRP A 217 -16.20 -8.69 12.95
C TRP A 217 -16.40 -9.83 13.95
N THR A 218 -17.61 -10.38 13.99
CA THR A 218 -18.00 -11.47 14.90
C THR A 218 -17.85 -12.85 14.24
N GLU A 219 -17.93 -13.91 15.04
CA GLU A 219 -18.01 -15.29 14.53
C GLU A 219 -19.24 -15.48 13.61
N GLU A 220 -20.38 -14.88 13.96
CA GLU A 220 -21.59 -14.86 13.11
C GLU A 220 -21.29 -14.23 11.73
N CYS A 221 -20.49 -13.16 11.67
CA CYS A 221 -20.04 -12.57 10.40
C CYS A 221 -19.14 -13.53 9.63
N ALA A 222 -18.22 -14.22 10.30
CA ALA A 222 -17.32 -15.18 9.68
C ALA A 222 -18.09 -16.37 9.07
N LEU A 223 -19.06 -16.92 9.81
CA LEU A 223 -19.93 -18.01 9.35
C LEU A 223 -20.80 -17.57 8.17
N ALA A 224 -21.44 -16.40 8.26
CA ALA A 224 -22.25 -15.87 7.16
C ALA A 224 -21.41 -15.60 5.90
N ALA A 225 -20.17 -15.10 6.06
CA ALA A 225 -19.23 -14.93 4.96
C ALA A 225 -18.82 -16.27 4.34
N ALA A 226 -18.55 -17.28 5.17
CA ALA A 226 -18.21 -18.63 4.70
C ALA A 226 -19.38 -19.27 3.93
N GLY A 227 -20.61 -19.16 4.44
CA GLY A 227 -21.81 -19.64 3.77
C GLY A 227 -22.05 -18.95 2.43
N TYR A 228 -21.91 -17.62 2.39
CA TYR A 228 -21.98 -16.87 1.13
C TYR A 228 -20.93 -17.33 0.11
N ARG A 229 -19.67 -17.50 0.53
CA ARG A 229 -18.60 -18.00 -0.33
C ARG A 229 -18.86 -19.43 -0.83
N ALA A 230 -19.44 -20.29 0.00
CA ALA A 230 -19.79 -21.66 -0.40
C ALA A 230 -20.84 -21.68 -1.51
N ILE A 231 -21.92 -20.92 -1.37
CA ILE A 231 -22.96 -20.79 -2.41
C ILE A 231 -22.38 -20.22 -3.71
N ARG A 232 -21.53 -19.19 -3.61
CA ARG A 232 -20.84 -18.63 -4.77
C ARG A 232 -19.99 -19.64 -5.54
N ARG A 233 -19.23 -20.48 -4.83
CA ARG A 233 -18.40 -21.53 -5.46
C ARG A 233 -19.23 -22.57 -6.24
N LEU A 234 -20.47 -22.82 -5.84
CA LEU A 234 -21.37 -23.73 -6.57
C LEU A 234 -21.88 -23.13 -7.88
N TYR A 235 -21.88 -21.80 -8.00
CA TYR A 235 -22.36 -21.09 -9.18
C TYR A 235 -21.36 -20.01 -9.61
N PRO A 236 -20.18 -20.40 -10.14
CA PRO A 236 -19.17 -19.46 -10.61
C PRO A 236 -19.76 -18.54 -11.67
N LEU A 237 -19.51 -17.23 -11.56
CA LEU A 237 -20.06 -16.21 -12.48
C LEU A 237 -21.60 -16.14 -12.49
N GLY A 238 -22.29 -16.88 -11.61
CA GLY A 238 -23.73 -17.07 -11.61
C GLY A 238 -24.49 -15.96 -10.87
N PHE A 239 -25.44 -15.34 -11.56
CA PHE A 239 -26.39 -14.36 -11.01
C PHE A 239 -27.68 -15.02 -10.53
N ASN A 240 -27.59 -16.24 -9.99
CA ASN A 240 -28.78 -16.96 -9.59
C ASN A 240 -29.40 -16.38 -8.30
N GLN A 241 -30.67 -16.73 -8.08
CA GLN A 241 -31.44 -16.26 -6.94
C GLN A 241 -30.78 -16.66 -5.61
N GLU A 242 -30.13 -17.81 -5.54
CA GLU A 242 -29.48 -18.33 -4.33
C GLU A 242 -28.28 -17.46 -3.91
N VAL A 243 -27.42 -17.06 -4.86
CA VAL A 243 -26.29 -16.16 -4.63
C VAL A 243 -26.79 -14.80 -4.13
N GLN A 244 -27.89 -14.27 -4.68
CA GLN A 244 -28.47 -13.00 -4.22
C GLN A 244 -29.08 -13.09 -2.81
N ILE A 245 -29.76 -14.20 -2.50
CA ILE A 245 -30.28 -14.47 -1.16
C ILE A 245 -29.12 -14.55 -0.15
N ALA A 246 -28.10 -15.37 -0.44
CA ALA A 246 -26.93 -15.53 0.42
C ALA A 246 -26.17 -14.20 0.62
N LYS A 247 -26.01 -13.40 -0.44
CA LYS A 247 -25.43 -12.04 -0.37
C LYS A 247 -26.22 -11.13 0.57
N ARG A 248 -27.55 -11.08 0.38
CA ARG A 248 -28.45 -10.26 1.22
C ARG A 248 -28.35 -10.64 2.69
N ASP A 249 -28.30 -11.93 2.98
CA ASP A 249 -28.30 -12.44 4.34
C ASP A 249 -26.94 -12.24 5.02
N PHE A 250 -25.82 -12.44 4.30
CA PHE A 250 -24.49 -12.01 4.75
C PHE A 250 -24.45 -10.51 5.07
N HIS A 251 -24.94 -9.66 4.17
CA HIS A 251 -24.99 -8.21 4.39
C HIS A 251 -25.85 -7.82 5.59
N ARG A 252 -26.92 -8.57 5.87
CA ARG A 252 -27.78 -8.34 7.03
C ARG A 252 -27.01 -8.58 8.32
N VAL A 253 -26.29 -9.70 8.42
CA VAL A 253 -25.45 -10.05 9.57
C VAL A 253 -24.36 -9.00 9.79
N VAL A 254 -23.60 -8.63 8.76
CA VAL A 254 -22.54 -7.62 8.87
C VAL A 254 -23.08 -6.26 9.31
N ARG A 255 -24.20 -5.80 8.74
CA ARG A 255 -24.83 -4.53 9.15
C ARG A 255 -25.30 -4.57 10.59
N ARG A 256 -25.87 -5.69 11.04
CA ARG A 256 -26.28 -5.89 12.44
C ARG A 256 -25.09 -5.83 13.38
N ALA A 257 -24.01 -6.57 13.08
CA ALA A 257 -22.81 -6.62 13.90
C ALA A 257 -22.13 -5.24 14.01
N LYS A 258 -21.96 -4.53 12.89
CA LYS A 258 -21.47 -3.14 12.87
C LYS A 258 -22.32 -2.24 13.77
N ARG A 259 -23.65 -2.26 13.59
CA ARG A 259 -24.56 -1.41 14.35
C ARG A 259 -24.49 -1.69 15.85
N LEU A 260 -24.46 -2.97 16.24
CA LEU A 260 -24.38 -3.37 17.64
C LEU A 260 -23.05 -2.95 18.26
N TYR A 261 -21.93 -3.20 17.58
CA TYR A 261 -20.61 -2.80 18.04
C TYR A 261 -20.53 -1.29 18.29
N TRP A 262 -20.91 -0.46 17.31
CA TRP A 262 -20.84 0.99 17.45
C TRP A 262 -21.77 1.51 18.54
N ARG A 263 -22.98 0.94 18.66
CA ARG A 263 -23.92 1.30 19.74
C ARG A 263 -23.34 0.97 21.11
N ASN A 264 -22.81 -0.23 21.31
CA ASN A 264 -22.24 -0.65 22.59
C ASN A 264 -21.01 0.17 22.94
N LEU A 265 -20.16 0.49 21.96
CA LEU A 265 -18.99 1.33 22.15
C LEU A 265 -19.39 2.73 22.62
N ILE A 266 -20.37 3.36 21.98
CA ILE A 266 -20.89 4.68 22.39
C ILE A 266 -21.51 4.60 23.79
N ASN A 267 -22.31 3.58 24.06
CA ASN A 267 -22.93 3.38 25.38
C ASN A 267 -21.92 3.11 26.49
N SER A 268 -20.71 2.64 26.17
CA SER A 268 -19.64 2.40 27.14
C SER A 268 -18.89 3.66 27.57
N PHE A 269 -19.18 4.82 26.96
CA PHE A 269 -18.53 6.07 27.33
C PHE A 269 -19.04 6.57 28.67
N SER A 270 -18.18 6.50 29.68
CA SER A 270 -18.49 6.94 31.05
C SER A 270 -17.80 8.25 31.44
N ASP A 271 -16.85 8.74 30.63
CA ASP A 271 -16.05 9.92 30.92
C ASP A 271 -15.73 10.78 29.68
N SER A 272 -15.28 12.01 29.92
CA SER A 272 -14.87 12.96 28.88
C SER A 272 -13.68 12.45 28.05
N SER A 273 -12.82 11.61 28.64
CA SER A 273 -11.70 10.94 27.95
C SER A 273 -12.18 9.99 26.86
N SER A 274 -13.23 9.20 27.12
CA SER A 274 -13.83 8.28 26.15
C SER A 274 -14.50 9.03 25.00
N VAL A 275 -15.15 10.16 25.29
CA VAL A 275 -15.69 11.06 24.26
C VAL A 275 -14.56 11.64 23.39
N PHE A 276 -13.45 12.06 23.99
CA PHE A 276 -12.30 12.58 23.24
C PHE A 276 -11.66 11.53 22.32
N LYS A 277 -11.63 10.25 22.73
CA LYS A 277 -11.21 9.14 21.85
C LYS A 277 -12.10 9.01 20.61
N ALA A 278 -13.41 9.28 20.74
CA ALA A 278 -14.35 9.24 19.62
C ALA A 278 -14.13 10.40 18.62
N VAL A 279 -13.67 11.57 19.08
CA VAL A 279 -13.30 12.71 18.20
C VAL A 279 -12.21 12.31 17.20
N ARG A 280 -11.32 11.38 17.58
CA ARG A 280 -10.28 10.85 16.68
C ARG A 280 -10.86 10.10 15.48
N TRP A 281 -12.09 9.59 15.56
CA TRP A 281 -12.78 8.94 14.44
C TRP A 281 -13.46 9.93 13.49
N LEU A 282 -13.73 11.15 13.95
CA LEU A 282 -14.29 12.24 13.14
C LEU A 282 -13.21 13.07 12.44
N ARG A 283 -11.96 12.99 12.92
CA ARG A 283 -10.82 13.63 12.26
C ARG A 283 -10.39 12.79 11.06
N SER A 284 -10.51 13.36 9.87
CA SER A 284 -9.77 12.87 8.70
C SER A 284 -8.29 12.77 9.08
N PRO A 285 -7.58 11.68 8.73
CA PRO A 285 -6.14 11.65 8.88
C PRO A 285 -5.58 12.85 8.13
N GLY A 286 -5.07 13.85 8.86
CA GLY A 286 -4.47 15.03 8.25
C GLY A 286 -3.34 14.62 7.32
N ALA A 287 -2.98 15.50 6.38
CA ALA A 287 -1.83 15.30 5.50
C ALA A 287 -0.62 14.85 6.34
N PHE A 288 0.03 13.78 5.88
CA PHE A 288 1.23 13.23 6.53
C PHE A 288 2.26 14.35 6.70
N GLN A 289 2.63 14.63 7.95
CA GLN A 289 3.75 15.51 8.26
C GLN A 289 4.95 14.60 8.56
N PRO A 290 5.96 14.53 7.69
CA PRO A 290 7.17 13.79 7.95
C PRO A 290 7.85 14.39 9.20
N PRO A 291 8.57 13.57 9.98
CA PRO A 291 9.35 14.10 11.10
C PRO A 291 10.33 15.18 10.63
N PRO A 292 10.81 16.05 11.53
CA PRO A 292 11.88 16.99 11.22
C PRO A 292 13.07 16.26 10.59
N LEU A 293 13.65 16.84 9.55
CA LEU A 293 14.83 16.29 8.89
C LEU A 293 16.05 16.95 9.50
N GLN A 294 16.99 16.16 10.01
CA GLN A 294 18.28 16.65 10.43
C GLN A 294 19.29 16.34 9.32
N VAL A 295 19.93 17.38 8.79
CA VAL A 295 21.10 17.25 7.92
C VAL A 295 22.22 18.01 8.64
N ASP A 296 23.30 17.30 8.94
CA ASP A 296 24.36 17.75 9.85
C ASP A 296 23.78 18.16 11.22
N ASP A 297 23.98 19.41 11.66
CA ASP A 297 23.49 19.95 12.94
C ASP A 297 22.25 20.85 12.80
N VAL A 298 21.64 20.92 11.61
CA VAL A 298 20.47 21.78 11.36
C VAL A 298 19.21 20.95 11.20
N VAL A 299 18.17 21.32 11.96
CA VAL A 299 16.85 20.66 11.95
C VAL A 299 15.88 21.45 11.06
N TYR A 300 15.37 20.80 10.03
CA TYR A 300 14.40 21.35 9.08
C TYR A 300 13.00 20.83 9.38
N GLU A 301 12.07 21.73 9.67
CA GLU A 301 10.71 21.38 10.10
C GLU A 301 9.68 21.50 8.97
N THR A 302 9.82 22.48 8.07
CA THR A 302 8.88 22.69 6.97
C THR A 302 9.15 21.75 5.79
N GLN A 303 8.11 21.44 5.01
CA GLN A 303 8.24 20.56 3.83
C GLN A 303 9.18 21.14 2.76
N LEU A 304 9.11 22.45 2.56
CA LEU A 304 9.94 23.15 1.58
C LEU A 304 11.41 23.11 2.00
N ASP A 305 11.69 23.33 3.29
CA ASP A 305 13.05 23.29 3.81
C ASP A 305 13.62 21.87 3.78
N LYS A 306 12.81 20.86 4.11
CA LYS A 306 13.19 19.44 3.96
C LYS A 306 13.51 19.07 2.52
N ALA A 307 12.69 19.51 1.57
CA ALA A 307 12.91 19.27 0.15
C ALA A 307 14.21 19.93 -0.34
N ASN A 308 14.46 21.18 0.07
CA ASN A 308 15.69 21.88 -0.26
C ASN A 308 16.91 21.22 0.39
N ALA A 309 16.84 20.87 1.68
CA ALA A 309 17.93 20.21 2.40
C ALA A 309 18.28 18.85 1.77
N LEU A 310 17.29 18.04 1.40
CA LEU A 310 17.51 16.80 0.64
C LEU A 310 18.16 17.09 -0.72
N ARG A 311 17.62 18.04 -1.49
CA ARG A 311 18.18 18.45 -2.79
C ARG A 311 19.67 18.79 -2.67
N ARG A 312 20.05 19.59 -1.67
CA ARG A 312 21.45 19.92 -1.41
C ARG A 312 22.28 18.68 -1.04
N ALA A 313 21.78 17.89 -0.08
CA ALA A 313 22.52 16.74 0.44
C ALA A 313 22.73 15.61 -0.59
N THR A 314 21.80 15.40 -1.52
CA THR A 314 21.87 14.30 -2.50
C THR A 314 22.26 14.72 -3.91
N LEU A 315 21.87 15.92 -4.37
CA LEU A 315 22.10 16.36 -5.76
C LEU A 315 23.27 17.34 -5.89
N GLU A 316 23.48 18.21 -4.90
CA GLU A 316 24.59 19.18 -4.92
C GLU A 316 25.92 18.57 -4.45
N ARG A 317 25.95 17.26 -4.14
CA ARG A 317 27.18 16.49 -3.87
C ARG A 317 27.97 16.11 -5.11
N ARG A 318 27.36 16.17 -6.29
CA ARG A 318 28.01 15.86 -7.57
C ARG A 318 28.44 17.15 -8.24
N THR A 319 29.74 17.38 -8.33
CA THR A 319 30.30 18.47 -9.13
C THR A 319 30.63 17.97 -10.53
N ALA A 320 30.89 18.87 -11.48
CA ALA A 320 31.35 18.50 -12.82
C ALA A 320 32.71 17.76 -12.80
N GLU A 321 33.37 17.69 -11.63
CA GLU A 321 34.58 16.88 -11.42
C GLU A 321 34.26 15.38 -11.18
N ASP A 322 33.02 15.05 -10.81
CA ASP A 322 32.54 13.66 -10.67
C ASP A 322 32.01 13.08 -11.99
N ASP A 323 31.95 13.91 -13.05
CA ASP A 323 31.53 13.48 -14.38
C ASP A 323 32.66 12.66 -15.06
N ILE A 324 32.26 11.59 -15.73
CA ILE A 324 33.19 10.76 -16.51
C ILE A 324 33.71 11.60 -17.68
N GLN A 325 35.03 11.77 -17.77
CA GLN A 325 35.68 12.70 -18.70
C GLN A 325 35.33 12.44 -20.18
N ASP A 326 34.97 11.20 -20.52
CA ASP A 326 34.31 10.79 -21.76
C ASP A 326 33.53 9.48 -21.55
N PRO A 327 32.19 9.46 -21.68
CA PRO A 327 31.38 8.25 -21.50
C PRO A 327 31.54 7.22 -22.63
N TRP A 328 32.35 7.51 -23.66
CA TRP A 328 32.57 6.65 -24.83
C TRP A 328 33.99 6.11 -24.99
N ILE A 329 34.86 6.26 -23.97
CA ILE A 329 36.17 5.59 -23.99
C ILE A 329 35.96 4.08 -23.85
N GLU A 330 36.36 3.33 -24.88
CA GLU A 330 36.57 1.89 -24.75
C GLU A 330 37.71 1.64 -23.75
N LEU A 331 37.38 0.96 -22.64
CA LEU A 331 38.37 0.57 -21.65
C LEU A 331 39.29 -0.53 -22.24
N PRO A 332 40.60 -0.47 -21.99
CA PRO A 332 41.56 -1.47 -22.47
C PRO A 332 41.38 -2.86 -21.85
#